data_AF-A0A850GID6-F1
#
_entry.id   AF-A0A850GID6-F1
#
_cell.length_a   1.000
_cell.length_b   1.000
_cell.length_c   1.000
_cell.angle_alpha   90.00
_cell.angle_beta   90.00
_cell.angle_gamma   90.00
#
_symmetry.space_group_name_H-M   'P 1'
#
loop_
_entity.id
_entity.type
_entity.pdbx_description
1 polymer ?
#
loop_
_entity_poly.entity_id
_entity_poly.type
_entity_poly.pdbx_seq_one_letter_code
_entity_poly.pdbx_strand_id
1 'polypeptide(L)'
;MNTPRPLPLLLASSLPLLGLGGCALLNLLTGKDEKQERAQAQAEAEAEAEAEAKRKQEQEDAALAAAIDERKAAAEAEDAGPSAAVDYAVAVKQAVHDGHIERGAVPAAHIAGAEAQLERWRAAGAEADSELAAADLAALELAWGELLVATDRAEEAVPHMFAALSSEPTGEHFYALVALPRSAAADDAVIQACPIRRPELASEAVPDFMEICLERAGGDASKLRWKKVKKDIAAYEAELRRREAEAAAKAEALAKTMSQLSAAVFAAGDCSFDNCVEEGWKTSTDAGTITTNCRFDNCLTDGWDTSFPGGRTAQTRCRFDNCMSDGWDTSFPGGRTAQTRCRFDNCAEDGWDTSLPDGTTVQTRCNFSKCFEDGWTTSLPNGTSVRCDCQFDDCLGRGAKCN
;
A
#
# COMPACT_ATOMS: atom_id res chain seq x y z
N MET A 1 -21.03 -28.15 -22.16
CA MET A 1 -20.77 -28.40 -23.59
C MET A 1 -19.79 -27.34 -24.05
N ASN A 2 -18.49 -27.66 -24.00
CA ASN A 2 -17.41 -26.72 -24.32
C ASN A 2 -16.99 -26.90 -25.77
N THR A 3 -17.06 -25.83 -26.54
CA THR A 3 -16.52 -25.72 -27.90
C THR A 3 -14.99 -25.64 -27.88
N PRO A 4 -14.27 -26.35 -28.76
CA PRO A 4 -12.82 -26.26 -28.84
C PRO A 4 -12.38 -25.01 -29.61
N ARG A 5 -11.32 -24.34 -29.12
CA ARG A 5 -10.60 -23.27 -29.82
C ARG A 5 -9.71 -23.87 -30.92
N PRO A 6 -9.59 -23.23 -32.10
CA PRO A 6 -8.78 -23.73 -33.21
C PRO A 6 -7.28 -23.41 -33.03
N LEU A 7 -6.43 -24.35 -33.46
CA LEU A 7 -4.98 -24.19 -33.60
C LEU A 7 -4.60 -23.10 -34.62
N PRO A 8 -3.46 -22.42 -34.46
CA PRO A 8 -2.94 -21.52 -35.48
C PRO A 8 -2.30 -22.31 -36.64
N LEU A 9 -2.69 -21.93 -37.85
CA LEU A 9 -2.11 -22.38 -39.13
C LEU A 9 -0.62 -22.02 -39.20
N LEU A 10 0.20 -23.02 -39.51
CA LEU A 10 1.56 -22.86 -40.03
C LEU A 10 1.49 -22.26 -41.44
N LEU A 11 1.83 -20.98 -41.56
CA LEU A 11 2.09 -20.32 -42.85
C LEU A 11 3.47 -20.76 -43.36
N ALA A 12 3.44 -21.62 -44.38
CA ALA A 12 4.58 -21.96 -45.20
C ALA A 12 4.94 -20.74 -46.08
N SER A 13 6.00 -20.03 -45.69
CA SER A 13 6.56 -18.94 -46.48
C SER A 13 7.56 -19.49 -47.49
N SER A 14 7.14 -19.48 -48.75
CA SER A 14 7.92 -19.73 -49.96
C SER A 14 9.14 -18.80 -50.08
N LEU A 15 10.33 -19.38 -50.21
CA LEU A 15 11.56 -18.69 -50.63
C LEU A 15 11.48 -18.24 -52.10
N PRO A 16 11.84 -17.00 -52.44
CA PRO A 16 12.35 -16.68 -53.76
C PRO A 16 13.87 -16.86 -53.79
N LEU A 17 14.33 -17.87 -54.54
CA LEU A 17 15.64 -17.85 -55.18
C LEU A 17 15.65 -16.69 -56.18
N LEU A 18 16.51 -15.68 -56.01
CA LEU A 18 16.93 -14.78 -57.08
C LEU A 18 18.17 -13.98 -56.63
N GLY A 19 19.23 -14.00 -57.46
CA GLY A 19 20.18 -12.87 -57.55
C GLY A 19 21.51 -12.99 -56.83
N LEU A 20 22.32 -14.00 -57.14
CA LEU A 20 23.78 -13.88 -57.03
C LEU A 20 24.27 -12.95 -58.15
N GLY A 21 24.69 -11.74 -57.81
CA GLY A 21 25.36 -10.88 -58.79
C GLY A 21 25.45 -9.41 -58.43
N GLY A 22 26.52 -9.04 -57.72
CA GLY A 22 27.12 -7.72 -57.86
C GLY A 22 26.58 -6.61 -56.96
N CYS A 23 26.95 -6.63 -55.68
CA CYS A 23 27.00 -5.45 -54.80
C CYS A 23 28.08 -5.60 -53.71
N ALA A 24 29.29 -6.05 -54.07
CA ALA A 24 30.40 -6.18 -53.11
C ALA A 24 31.28 -4.92 -53.00
N LEU A 25 30.93 -3.81 -53.67
CA LEU A 25 31.76 -2.61 -53.75
C LEU A 25 31.09 -1.30 -53.29
N LEU A 26 29.87 -1.36 -52.73
CA LEU A 26 29.15 -0.17 -52.23
C LEU A 26 29.02 -0.11 -50.69
N ASN A 27 29.41 -1.14 -49.95
CA ASN A 27 29.39 -1.12 -48.48
C ASN A 27 30.58 -0.40 -47.83
N LEU A 28 31.54 0.11 -48.62
CA LEU A 28 32.72 0.82 -48.11
C LEU A 28 32.51 2.35 -47.93
N LEU A 29 31.30 2.87 -48.12
CA LEU A 29 31.04 4.34 -48.12
C LEU A 29 29.89 4.82 -47.23
N THR A 30 29.22 3.95 -46.48
CA THR A 30 28.20 4.41 -45.52
C THR A 30 28.68 4.10 -44.10
N GLY A 31 29.05 5.13 -43.33
CA GLY A 31 29.40 5.06 -41.90
C GLY A 31 28.21 4.65 -41.00
N LYS A 32 27.58 3.53 -41.32
CA LYS A 32 26.44 2.90 -40.64
C LYS A 32 26.85 1.71 -39.77
N ASP A 33 28.12 1.30 -39.79
CA ASP A 33 28.54 0.02 -39.18
C ASP A 33 28.64 0.07 -37.64
N GLU A 34 29.21 1.11 -37.03
CA GLU A 34 29.48 1.08 -35.57
C GLU A 34 28.21 1.02 -34.71
N LYS A 35 27.12 1.66 -35.15
CA LYS A 35 25.86 1.66 -34.39
C LYS A 35 25.18 0.30 -34.47
N GLN A 36 25.25 -0.37 -35.62
CA GLN A 36 24.65 -1.68 -35.82
C GLN A 36 25.45 -2.78 -35.08
N GLU A 37 26.78 -2.69 -35.12
CA GLU A 37 27.68 -3.60 -34.38
C GLU A 37 27.48 -3.48 -32.87
N ARG A 38 27.37 -2.25 -32.32
CA ARG A 38 27.06 -2.04 -30.89
C ARG A 38 25.69 -2.59 -30.49
N ALA A 39 24.68 -2.39 -31.33
CA ALA A 39 23.34 -2.90 -31.05
C ALA A 39 23.32 -4.44 -31.07
N GLN A 40 24.06 -5.07 -31.99
CA GLN A 40 24.20 -6.52 -32.03
C GLN A 40 24.96 -7.05 -30.81
N ALA A 41 26.09 -6.45 -30.46
CA ALA A 41 26.86 -6.85 -29.27
C ALA A 41 26.05 -6.70 -27.97
N GLN A 42 25.22 -5.65 -27.88
CA GLN A 42 24.32 -5.47 -26.75
C GLN A 42 23.25 -6.57 -26.70
N ALA A 43 22.62 -6.91 -27.83
CA ALA A 43 21.63 -7.96 -27.89
C ALA A 43 22.22 -9.35 -27.57
N GLU A 44 23.45 -9.63 -28.01
CA GLU A 44 24.17 -10.87 -27.68
C GLU A 44 24.50 -10.93 -26.18
N ALA A 45 24.95 -9.83 -25.58
CA ALA A 45 25.21 -9.75 -24.14
C ALA A 45 23.94 -9.90 -23.30
N GLU A 46 22.82 -9.29 -23.72
CA GLU A 46 21.51 -9.44 -23.07
C GLU A 46 21.02 -10.90 -23.15
N ALA A 47 21.19 -11.56 -24.30
CA ALA A 47 20.83 -12.97 -24.48
C ALA A 47 21.71 -13.92 -23.64
N GLU A 48 23.02 -13.65 -23.54
CA GLU A 48 23.92 -14.43 -22.68
C GLU A 48 23.57 -14.25 -21.20
N ALA A 49 23.27 -13.02 -20.77
CA ALA A 49 22.83 -12.73 -19.41
C ALA A 49 21.49 -13.43 -19.07
N GLU A 50 20.53 -13.43 -19.99
CA GLU A 50 19.27 -14.15 -19.83
C GLU A 50 19.49 -15.68 -19.74
N ALA A 51 20.36 -16.24 -20.58
CA ALA A 51 20.70 -17.66 -20.54
C ALA A 51 21.46 -18.06 -19.26
N GLU A 52 22.33 -17.20 -18.73
CA GLU A 52 22.96 -17.39 -17.43
C GLU A 52 21.96 -17.33 -16.28
N ALA A 53 21.07 -16.32 -16.28
CA ALA A 53 20.01 -16.19 -15.29
C ALA A 53 19.10 -17.42 -15.28
N LYS A 54 18.72 -17.92 -16.46
CA LYS A 54 17.92 -19.15 -16.60
C LYS A 54 18.64 -20.39 -16.05
N ARG A 55 19.93 -20.58 -16.38
CA ARG A 55 20.72 -21.71 -15.85
C ARG A 55 20.84 -21.65 -14.32
N LYS A 56 21.01 -20.44 -13.77
CA LYS A 56 21.06 -20.25 -12.31
C LYS A 56 19.72 -20.61 -11.67
N GLN A 57 18.61 -20.17 -12.25
CA GLN A 57 17.27 -20.53 -11.80
C GLN A 57 17.04 -22.05 -11.86
N GLU A 58 17.41 -22.72 -12.95
CA GLU A 58 17.30 -24.18 -13.08
C GLU A 58 18.13 -24.93 -12.01
N GLN A 59 19.31 -24.40 -11.64
CA GLN A 59 20.14 -24.96 -10.57
C GLN A 59 19.51 -24.75 -9.18
N GLU A 60 18.95 -23.58 -8.92
CA GLU A 60 18.24 -23.27 -7.67
C GLU A 60 16.98 -24.16 -7.53
N ASP A 61 16.22 -24.31 -8.60
CA ASP A 61 15.05 -25.19 -8.70
C ASP A 61 15.42 -26.66 -8.43
N ALA A 62 16.50 -27.16 -9.05
CA ALA A 62 16.97 -28.53 -8.83
C ALA A 62 17.48 -28.76 -7.40
N ALA A 63 18.16 -27.77 -6.81
CA ALA A 63 18.62 -27.84 -5.42
C ALA A 63 17.44 -27.86 -4.44
N LEU A 64 16.41 -27.05 -4.69
CA LEU A 64 15.18 -27.06 -3.89
C LEU A 64 14.46 -28.41 -3.98
N ALA A 65 14.29 -28.96 -5.19
CA ALA A 65 13.66 -30.27 -5.39
C ALA A 65 14.39 -31.38 -4.61
N ALA A 66 15.73 -31.43 -4.70
CA ALA A 66 16.53 -32.39 -3.94
C ALA A 66 16.37 -32.23 -2.42
N ALA A 67 16.28 -30.99 -1.93
CA ALA A 67 16.08 -30.71 -0.50
C ALA A 67 14.66 -31.09 -0.02
N ILE A 68 13.65 -31.07 -0.90
CA ILE A 68 12.30 -31.57 -0.60
C ILE A 68 12.29 -33.10 -0.58
N ASP A 69 13.00 -33.76 -1.51
CA ASP A 69 13.17 -35.21 -1.52
C ASP A 69 13.85 -35.73 -0.24
N GLU A 70 14.86 -35.02 0.27
CA GLU A 70 15.52 -35.37 1.54
C GLU A 70 14.55 -35.29 2.72
N ARG A 71 13.74 -34.22 2.81
CA ARG A 71 12.72 -34.07 3.86
C ARG A 71 11.63 -35.12 3.74
N LYS A 72 11.22 -35.48 2.53
CA LYS A 72 10.30 -36.58 2.29
C LYS A 72 10.86 -37.90 2.84
N ALA A 73 12.11 -38.21 2.51
CA ALA A 73 12.76 -39.43 2.99
C ALA A 73 12.86 -39.45 4.54
N ALA A 74 13.15 -38.30 5.15
CA ALA A 74 13.15 -38.17 6.61
C ALA A 74 11.76 -38.37 7.22
N ALA A 75 10.70 -37.85 6.60
CA ALA A 75 9.32 -38.04 7.05
C ALA A 75 8.82 -39.50 6.87
N GLU A 76 9.35 -40.20 5.86
CA GLU A 76 9.01 -41.60 5.55
C GLU A 76 9.79 -42.63 6.37
N ALA A 77 10.81 -42.21 7.13
CA ALA A 77 11.60 -43.11 7.98
C ALA A 77 10.72 -43.84 9.02
N GLU A 78 11.15 -45.04 9.41
CA GLU A 78 10.41 -45.88 10.37
C GLU A 78 10.33 -45.23 11.75
N ASP A 79 11.40 -44.55 12.15
CA ASP A 79 11.58 -43.80 13.39
C ASP A 79 11.33 -42.30 13.24
N ALA A 80 10.73 -41.86 12.12
CA ALA A 80 10.32 -40.48 11.93
C ALA A 80 9.40 -40.04 13.10
N GLY A 81 9.44 -38.76 13.45
CA GLY A 81 8.49 -38.14 14.37
C GLY A 81 7.49 -37.24 13.65
N PRO A 82 6.48 -36.70 14.36
CA PRO A 82 5.52 -35.74 13.80
C PRO A 82 6.20 -34.49 13.23
N SER A 83 7.30 -34.04 13.83
CA SER A 83 8.07 -32.88 13.37
C SER A 83 8.64 -33.07 11.96
N ALA A 84 9.07 -34.28 11.59
CA ALA A 84 9.58 -34.55 10.24
C ALA A 84 8.48 -34.42 9.18
N ALA A 85 7.24 -34.82 9.50
CA ALA A 85 6.09 -34.63 8.62
C ALA A 85 5.73 -33.14 8.47
N VAL A 86 5.77 -32.38 9.57
CA VAL A 86 5.57 -30.91 9.55
C VAL A 86 6.64 -30.25 8.68
N ASP A 87 7.92 -30.56 8.87
CA ASP A 87 9.03 -29.99 8.10
C ASP A 87 8.90 -30.27 6.60
N TYR A 88 8.48 -31.49 6.24
CA TYR A 88 8.21 -31.85 4.86
C TYR A 88 7.03 -31.04 4.29
N ALA A 89 5.91 -30.94 5.00
CA ALA A 89 4.74 -30.17 4.56
C ALA A 89 5.05 -28.67 4.40
N VAL A 90 5.83 -28.09 5.32
CA VAL A 90 6.25 -26.68 5.24
C VAL A 90 7.13 -26.44 4.01
N ALA A 91 8.06 -27.35 3.70
CA ALA A 91 8.89 -27.24 2.50
C ALA A 91 8.06 -27.34 1.21
N VAL A 92 7.06 -28.23 1.16
CA VAL A 92 6.15 -28.35 0.03
C VAL A 92 5.25 -27.12 -0.10
N LYS A 93 4.72 -26.59 1.00
CA LYS A 93 3.96 -25.32 1.04
C LYS A 93 4.77 -24.18 0.42
N GLN A 94 6.04 -24.02 0.82
CA GLN A 94 6.91 -22.99 0.27
C GLN A 94 7.12 -23.17 -1.24
N ALA A 95 7.31 -24.42 -1.70
CA ALA A 95 7.46 -24.72 -3.12
C ALA A 95 6.23 -24.38 -3.96
N VAL A 96 5.02 -24.58 -3.41
CA VAL A 96 3.76 -24.12 -4.03
C VAL A 96 3.72 -22.59 -4.09
N HIS A 97 3.99 -21.91 -2.97
CA HIS A 97 3.91 -20.46 -2.88
C HIS A 97 4.84 -19.75 -3.88
N ASP A 98 6.07 -20.26 -4.04
CA ASP A 98 7.08 -19.71 -4.93
C ASP A 98 6.91 -20.14 -6.41
N GLY A 99 5.85 -20.92 -6.71
CA GLY A 99 5.48 -21.34 -8.05
C GLY A 99 6.36 -22.46 -8.63
N HIS A 100 7.14 -23.17 -7.80
CA HIS A 100 8.05 -24.22 -8.29
C HIS A 100 7.30 -25.46 -8.76
N ILE A 101 6.13 -25.75 -8.20
CA ILE A 101 5.30 -26.88 -8.63
C ILE A 101 4.61 -26.57 -9.98
N GLU A 102 4.08 -25.36 -10.14
CA GLU A 102 3.38 -24.88 -11.34
C GLU A 102 4.31 -24.82 -12.54
N ARG A 103 5.58 -24.42 -12.32
CA ARG A 103 6.62 -24.40 -13.36
C ARG A 103 7.25 -25.78 -13.61
N GLY A 104 6.90 -26.80 -12.83
CA GLY A 104 7.39 -28.17 -12.98
C GLY A 104 8.80 -28.43 -12.44
N ALA A 105 9.35 -27.50 -11.65
CA ALA A 105 10.64 -27.67 -10.97
C ALA A 105 10.56 -28.69 -9.83
N VAL A 106 9.44 -28.70 -9.10
CA VAL A 106 9.15 -29.66 -8.03
C VAL A 106 7.95 -30.52 -8.45
N PRO A 107 8.01 -31.86 -8.37
CA PRO A 107 6.88 -32.71 -8.74
C PRO A 107 5.62 -32.44 -7.88
N ALA A 108 4.47 -32.26 -8.52
CA ALA A 108 3.19 -32.07 -7.82
C ALA A 108 2.81 -33.23 -6.87
N ALA A 109 3.40 -34.42 -7.07
CA ALA A 109 3.22 -35.58 -6.19
C ALA A 109 3.71 -35.33 -4.75
N HIS A 110 4.56 -34.31 -4.51
CA HIS A 110 4.97 -33.93 -3.17
C HIS A 110 3.81 -33.40 -2.31
N ILE A 111 2.78 -32.78 -2.92
CA ILE A 111 1.59 -32.32 -2.21
C ILE A 111 0.88 -33.52 -1.56
N ALA A 112 0.51 -34.51 -2.37
CA ALA A 112 -0.15 -35.72 -1.88
C ALA A 112 0.72 -36.52 -0.90
N GLY A 113 2.05 -36.53 -1.11
CA GLY A 113 2.99 -37.17 -0.20
C GLY A 113 3.03 -36.49 1.16
N ALA A 114 3.05 -35.16 1.21
CA ALA A 114 3.04 -34.40 2.46
C ALA A 114 1.72 -34.58 3.21
N GLU A 115 0.58 -34.50 2.51
CA GLU A 115 -0.74 -34.78 3.10
C GLU A 115 -0.82 -36.19 3.71
N ALA A 116 -0.30 -37.21 3.03
CA ALA A 116 -0.29 -38.58 3.54
C ALA A 116 0.55 -38.73 4.82
N GLN A 117 1.67 -38.01 4.94
CA GLN A 117 2.47 -38.03 6.18
C GLN A 117 1.76 -37.31 7.33
N LEU A 118 1.12 -36.17 7.07
CA LEU A 118 0.33 -35.47 8.06
C LEU A 118 -0.85 -36.33 8.53
N GLU A 119 -1.54 -37.01 7.61
CA GLU A 119 -2.64 -37.94 7.93
C GLU A 119 -2.20 -39.10 8.80
N ARG A 120 -1.07 -39.72 8.46
CA ARG A 120 -0.48 -40.81 9.25
C ARG A 120 -0.26 -40.41 10.70
N TRP A 121 0.38 -39.26 10.94
CA TRP A 121 0.68 -38.79 12.29
C TRP A 121 -0.56 -38.32 13.05
N ARG A 122 -1.51 -37.69 12.36
CA ARG A 122 -2.81 -37.35 12.93
C ARG A 122 -3.57 -38.59 13.40
N ALA A 123 -3.58 -39.65 12.59
CA ALA A 123 -4.22 -40.92 12.94
C ALA A 123 -3.55 -41.58 14.15
N ALA A 124 -2.20 -41.58 14.21
CA ALA A 124 -1.45 -42.06 15.36
C ALA A 124 -1.70 -41.23 16.64
N GLY A 125 -1.97 -39.93 16.50
CA GLY A 125 -2.39 -39.06 17.61
C GLY A 125 -3.80 -39.31 18.13
N ALA A 126 -4.69 -39.85 17.28
CA ALA A 126 -6.08 -40.14 17.65
C ALA A 126 -6.24 -41.45 18.45
N GLU A 127 -5.20 -42.29 18.51
CA GLU A 127 -5.22 -43.51 19.32
C GLU A 127 -5.25 -43.16 20.82
N ALA A 128 -6.12 -43.83 21.59
CA ALA A 128 -6.44 -43.46 22.97
C ALA A 128 -5.25 -43.48 23.94
N ASP A 129 -4.16 -44.17 23.58
CA ASP A 129 -2.94 -44.31 24.36
C ASP A 129 -1.76 -43.51 23.76
N SER A 130 -2.02 -42.60 22.81
CA SER A 130 -0.99 -41.81 22.16
C SER A 130 -0.35 -40.80 23.12
N GLU A 131 0.99 -40.78 23.18
CA GLU A 131 1.77 -39.82 23.97
C GLU A 131 2.05 -38.50 23.21
N LEU A 132 1.42 -38.28 22.06
CA LEU A 132 1.59 -37.06 21.28
C LEU A 132 1.20 -35.82 22.09
N ALA A 133 2.12 -34.87 22.22
CA ALA A 133 1.86 -33.64 22.94
C ALA A 133 0.82 -32.81 22.18
N ALA A 134 -0.01 -32.05 22.91
CA ALA A 134 -0.98 -31.14 22.29
C ALA A 134 -0.32 -30.14 21.30
N ALA A 135 0.92 -29.73 21.59
CA ALA A 135 1.72 -28.89 20.70
C ALA A 135 2.08 -29.59 19.38
N ASP A 136 2.41 -30.89 19.41
CA ASP A 136 2.70 -31.65 18.18
C ASP A 136 1.46 -31.79 17.31
N LEU A 137 0.32 -32.07 17.93
CA LEU A 137 -0.97 -32.13 17.22
C LEU A 137 -1.35 -30.76 16.64
N ALA A 138 -1.14 -29.67 17.39
CA ALA A 138 -1.39 -28.32 16.90
C ALA A 138 -0.51 -27.99 15.69
N ALA A 139 0.79 -28.32 15.74
CA ALA A 139 1.72 -28.11 14.64
C ALA A 139 1.35 -28.92 13.38
N LEU A 140 0.94 -30.18 13.54
CA LEU A 140 0.45 -31.02 12.44
C LEU A 140 -0.78 -30.42 11.77
N GLU A 141 -1.79 -30.04 12.56
CA GLU A 141 -3.04 -29.47 12.04
C GLU A 141 -2.81 -28.10 11.38
N LEU A 142 -1.92 -27.27 11.94
CA LEU A 142 -1.55 -25.99 11.33
C LEU A 142 -0.86 -26.22 9.98
N ALA A 143 0.18 -27.06 9.93
CA ALA A 143 0.91 -27.36 8.70
C ALA A 143 0.00 -27.91 7.61
N TRP A 144 -0.98 -28.75 7.97
CA TRP A 144 -1.98 -29.25 7.05
C TRP A 144 -2.88 -28.13 6.51
N GLY A 145 -3.46 -27.33 7.41
CA GLY A 145 -4.29 -26.20 7.01
C GLY A 145 -3.54 -25.25 6.06
N GLU A 146 -2.27 -24.95 6.34
CA GLU A 146 -1.47 -24.05 5.52
C GLU A 146 -1.15 -24.63 4.13
N LEU A 147 -0.85 -25.93 4.05
CA LEU A 147 -0.64 -26.63 2.78
C LEU A 147 -1.91 -26.61 1.92
N LEU A 148 -3.09 -26.80 2.54
CA LEU A 148 -4.38 -26.72 1.86
C LEU A 148 -4.64 -25.29 1.36
N VAL A 149 -4.32 -24.25 2.13
CA VAL A 149 -4.43 -22.86 1.67
C VAL A 149 -3.51 -22.60 0.48
N ALA A 150 -2.26 -23.06 0.53
CA ALA A 150 -1.30 -22.87 -0.56
C ALA A 150 -1.78 -23.53 -1.86
N THR A 151 -2.54 -24.62 -1.77
CA THR A 151 -3.08 -25.36 -2.92
C THR A 151 -4.51 -24.95 -3.32
N ASP A 152 -4.93 -23.73 -2.93
CA ASP A 152 -6.25 -23.13 -3.23
C ASP A 152 -7.44 -23.95 -2.69
N ARG A 153 -7.24 -24.67 -1.57
CA ARG A 153 -8.24 -25.50 -0.88
C ARG A 153 -8.59 -24.93 0.49
N ALA A 154 -8.77 -23.60 0.56
CA ALA A 154 -8.97 -22.89 1.82
C ALA A 154 -10.20 -23.35 2.61
N GLU A 155 -11.28 -23.81 1.97
CA GLU A 155 -12.45 -24.35 2.69
C GLU A 155 -12.13 -25.65 3.43
N GLU A 156 -11.29 -26.52 2.85
CA GLU A 156 -10.82 -27.75 3.48
C GLU A 156 -9.84 -27.46 4.62
N ALA A 157 -9.12 -26.33 4.56
CA ALA A 157 -8.19 -25.90 5.61
C ALA A 157 -8.88 -25.49 6.92
N VAL A 158 -10.14 -25.04 6.86
CA VAL A 158 -10.89 -24.54 8.03
C VAL A 158 -10.88 -25.50 9.23
N PRO A 159 -11.29 -26.78 9.11
CA PRO A 159 -11.29 -27.71 10.24
C PRO A 159 -9.90 -27.96 10.82
N HIS A 160 -8.84 -27.96 9.99
CA HIS A 160 -7.47 -28.16 10.44
C HIS A 160 -6.95 -26.93 11.22
N MET A 161 -7.16 -25.72 10.69
CA MET A 161 -6.81 -24.47 11.38
C MET A 161 -7.55 -24.33 12.72
N PHE A 162 -8.82 -24.70 12.77
CA PHE A 162 -9.61 -24.69 14.00
C PHE A 162 -9.13 -25.75 15.01
N ALA A 163 -8.76 -26.95 14.54
CA ALA A 163 -8.20 -28.01 15.38
C ALA A 163 -6.85 -27.60 15.98
N ALA A 164 -5.98 -26.94 15.20
CA ALA A 164 -4.71 -26.41 15.70
C ALA A 164 -4.92 -25.43 16.86
N LEU A 165 -5.83 -24.47 16.69
CA LEU A 165 -6.19 -23.52 17.75
C LEU A 165 -6.81 -24.20 18.98
N SER A 166 -7.62 -25.24 18.76
CA SER A 166 -8.30 -25.96 19.85
C SER A 166 -7.31 -26.76 20.70
N SER A 167 -6.27 -27.31 20.08
CA SER A 167 -5.16 -28.00 20.74
C SER A 167 -4.25 -27.02 21.47
N GLU A 168 -3.94 -25.89 20.86
CA GLU A 168 -3.07 -24.86 21.45
C GLU A 168 -3.60 -23.44 21.12
N PRO A 169 -4.21 -22.72 22.07
CA PRO A 169 -4.94 -21.47 21.81
C PRO A 169 -4.03 -20.25 21.67
N THR A 170 -3.02 -20.31 20.81
CA THR A 170 -2.07 -19.23 20.57
C THR A 170 -2.66 -18.11 19.70
N GLY A 171 -2.02 -16.93 19.73
CA GLY A 171 -2.36 -15.85 18.80
C GLY A 171 -2.12 -16.23 17.34
N GLU A 172 -1.03 -16.94 17.07
CA GLU A 172 -0.65 -17.39 15.73
C GLU A 172 -1.70 -18.30 15.10
N HIS A 173 -2.16 -19.33 15.82
CA HIS A 173 -3.20 -20.23 15.31
C HIS A 173 -4.53 -19.51 15.06
N PHE A 174 -4.89 -18.55 15.92
CA PHE A 174 -6.10 -17.74 15.71
C PHE A 174 -5.98 -16.88 14.46
N TYR A 175 -4.84 -16.22 14.25
CA TYR A 175 -4.63 -15.37 13.09
C TYR A 175 -4.48 -16.17 11.79
N ALA A 176 -3.95 -17.40 11.84
CA ALA A 176 -3.93 -18.30 10.69
C ALA A 176 -5.36 -18.66 10.22
N LEU A 177 -6.27 -18.94 11.17
CA LEU A 177 -7.70 -19.15 10.86
C LEU A 177 -8.37 -17.86 10.32
N VAL A 178 -8.04 -16.70 10.90
CA VAL A 178 -8.54 -15.39 10.44
C VAL A 178 -7.96 -14.98 9.09
N ALA A 179 -6.82 -15.50 8.67
CA ALA A 179 -6.24 -15.21 7.36
C ALA A 179 -6.96 -15.93 6.21
N LEU A 180 -7.80 -16.93 6.51
CA LEU A 180 -8.58 -17.63 5.49
C LEU A 180 -9.54 -16.69 4.76
N PRO A 181 -9.70 -16.84 3.42
CA PRO A 181 -10.73 -16.15 2.66
C PRO A 181 -12.11 -16.29 3.31
N ARG A 182 -12.93 -15.24 3.18
CA ARG A 182 -14.27 -15.25 3.77
C ARG A 182 -15.14 -16.30 3.08
N SER A 183 -15.62 -17.25 3.88
CA SER A 183 -16.66 -18.22 3.53
C SER A 183 -17.52 -18.44 4.77
N ALA A 184 -18.73 -19.00 4.60
CA ALA A 184 -19.59 -19.30 5.75
C ALA A 184 -18.87 -20.23 6.76
N ALA A 185 -18.14 -21.24 6.26
CA ALA A 185 -17.37 -22.16 7.10
C ALA A 185 -16.24 -21.45 7.86
N ALA A 186 -15.46 -20.60 7.19
CA ALA A 186 -14.37 -19.86 7.83
C ALA A 186 -14.91 -18.86 8.86
N ASP A 187 -15.97 -18.12 8.53
CA ASP A 187 -16.60 -17.16 9.44
C ASP A 187 -17.17 -17.88 10.68
N ASP A 188 -17.88 -18.99 10.51
CA ASP A 188 -18.41 -19.80 11.61
C ASP A 188 -17.28 -20.39 12.48
N ALA A 189 -16.17 -20.82 11.89
CA ALA A 189 -15.01 -21.32 12.62
C ALA A 189 -14.34 -20.21 13.44
N VAL A 190 -14.16 -19.01 12.88
CA VAL A 190 -13.61 -17.87 13.64
C VAL A 190 -14.53 -17.49 14.80
N ILE A 191 -15.86 -17.46 14.60
CA ILE A 191 -16.82 -17.17 15.66
C ILE A 191 -16.73 -18.19 16.80
N GLN A 192 -16.57 -19.47 16.46
CA GLN A 192 -16.35 -20.55 17.43
C GLN A 192 -14.98 -20.47 18.12
N ALA A 193 -13.97 -19.93 17.43
CA ALA A 193 -12.62 -19.73 17.95
C ALA A 193 -12.51 -18.53 18.91
N CYS A 194 -13.34 -17.50 18.74
CA CYS A 194 -13.36 -16.32 19.60
C CYS A 194 -13.41 -16.65 21.12
N PRO A 195 -14.36 -17.47 21.63
CA PRO A 195 -14.37 -17.84 23.05
C PRO A 195 -13.13 -18.61 23.53
N ILE A 196 -12.46 -19.36 22.64
CA ILE A 196 -11.23 -20.12 22.94
C ILE A 196 -10.06 -19.16 23.11
N ARG A 197 -9.91 -18.19 22.21
CA ARG A 197 -8.78 -17.24 22.23
C ARG A 197 -8.90 -16.17 23.32
N ARG A 198 -10.13 -15.76 23.64
CA ARG A 198 -10.40 -14.60 24.51
C ARG A 198 -9.72 -14.63 25.89
N PRO A 199 -9.63 -15.75 26.63
CA PRO A 199 -9.00 -15.79 27.97
C PRO A 199 -7.52 -15.42 27.96
N GLU A 200 -6.83 -15.70 26.85
CA GLU A 200 -5.40 -15.50 26.65
C GLU A 200 -5.06 -14.07 26.18
N LEU A 201 -6.04 -13.14 26.17
CA LEU A 201 -5.87 -11.75 25.73
C LEU A 201 -5.85 -10.78 26.90
N ALA A 202 -4.84 -9.91 26.89
CA ALA A 202 -4.77 -8.74 27.76
C ALA A 202 -5.91 -7.75 27.44
N SER A 203 -6.29 -6.93 28.42
CA SER A 203 -7.45 -6.03 28.33
C SER A 203 -7.38 -5.02 27.18
N GLU A 204 -6.18 -4.55 26.88
CA GLU A 204 -5.84 -3.58 25.86
C GLU A 204 -5.98 -4.13 24.44
N ALA A 205 -5.83 -5.44 24.26
CA ALA A 205 -5.99 -6.12 22.97
C ALA A 205 -7.45 -6.51 22.67
N VAL A 206 -8.35 -6.36 23.66
CA VAL A 206 -9.76 -6.76 23.51
C VAL A 206 -10.48 -5.98 22.40
N PRO A 207 -10.33 -4.65 22.23
CA PRO A 207 -11.03 -3.94 21.17
C PRO A 207 -10.71 -4.46 19.77
N ASP A 208 -9.43 -4.62 19.42
CA ASP A 208 -9.02 -5.11 18.09
C ASP A 208 -9.46 -6.56 17.86
N PHE A 209 -9.39 -7.40 18.90
CA PHE A 209 -9.93 -8.75 18.85
C PHE A 209 -11.45 -8.78 18.62
N MET A 210 -12.20 -7.88 19.28
CA MET A 210 -13.64 -7.77 19.11
C MET A 210 -14.03 -7.33 17.71
N GLU A 211 -13.25 -6.44 17.09
CA GLU A 211 -13.43 -6.01 15.70
C GLU A 211 -13.43 -7.21 14.76
N ILE A 212 -12.41 -8.08 14.86
CA ILE A 212 -12.28 -9.31 14.05
C ILE A 212 -13.49 -10.23 14.27
N CYS A 213 -13.84 -10.52 15.52
CA CYS A 213 -14.95 -11.41 15.84
C CYS A 213 -16.30 -10.87 15.37
N LEU A 214 -16.54 -9.55 15.48
CA LEU A 214 -17.77 -8.91 15.00
C LEU A 214 -17.83 -8.87 13.48
N GLU A 215 -16.73 -8.58 12.80
CA GLU A 215 -16.66 -8.58 11.33
C GLU A 215 -17.01 -9.97 10.77
N ARG A 216 -16.44 -11.03 11.36
CA ARG A 216 -16.72 -12.43 11.02
C ARG A 216 -18.16 -12.83 11.34
N ALA A 217 -18.75 -12.25 12.39
CA ALA A 217 -20.17 -12.39 12.68
C ALA A 217 -21.11 -11.60 11.74
N GLY A 218 -20.58 -10.77 10.83
CA GLY A 218 -21.35 -9.87 9.99
C GLY A 218 -21.96 -8.68 10.75
N GLY A 219 -21.28 -8.23 11.80
CA GLY A 219 -21.73 -7.18 12.73
C GLY A 219 -22.75 -7.65 13.77
N ASP A 220 -23.20 -8.90 13.71
CA ASP A 220 -24.18 -9.44 14.65
C ASP A 220 -23.53 -9.90 15.96
N ALA A 221 -23.45 -8.98 16.92
CA ALA A 221 -22.97 -9.27 18.27
C ALA A 221 -23.74 -10.41 18.97
N SER A 222 -24.97 -10.71 18.52
CA SER A 222 -25.75 -11.83 19.02
C SER A 222 -25.25 -13.19 18.54
N LYS A 223 -24.23 -13.29 17.68
CA LYS A 223 -23.56 -14.59 17.41
C LYS A 223 -22.42 -14.91 18.37
N LEU A 224 -21.93 -13.92 19.11
CA LEU A 224 -20.77 -14.04 19.99
C LEU A 224 -21.17 -14.57 21.39
N ARG A 225 -20.42 -15.55 21.91
CA ARG A 225 -20.79 -16.29 23.15
C ARG A 225 -19.58 -16.63 24.03
N TRP A 226 -19.38 -15.87 25.11
CA TRP A 226 -18.47 -16.24 26.21
C TRP A 226 -18.77 -15.44 27.48
N LYS A 227 -18.10 -15.81 28.57
CA LYS A 227 -18.18 -15.10 29.85
C LYS A 227 -17.67 -13.66 29.68
N LYS A 228 -18.51 -12.67 30.00
CA LYS A 228 -18.24 -11.22 29.87
C LYS A 228 -18.25 -10.67 28.43
N VAL A 229 -18.78 -11.38 27.42
CA VAL A 229 -18.91 -10.85 26.04
C VAL A 229 -19.55 -9.46 25.98
N LYS A 230 -20.58 -9.19 26.80
CA LYS A 230 -21.21 -7.86 26.90
C LYS A 230 -20.25 -6.75 27.35
N LYS A 231 -19.33 -7.06 28.26
CA LYS A 231 -18.31 -6.12 28.73
C LYS A 231 -17.29 -5.84 27.63
N ASP A 232 -16.90 -6.88 26.89
CA ASP A 232 -15.93 -6.75 25.80
C ASP A 232 -16.51 -5.95 24.63
N ILE A 233 -17.79 -6.17 24.27
CA ILE A 233 -18.51 -5.34 23.28
C ILE A 233 -18.55 -3.88 23.73
N ALA A 234 -18.90 -3.59 24.97
CA ALA A 234 -18.93 -2.22 25.48
C ALA A 234 -17.54 -1.55 25.47
N ALA A 235 -16.47 -2.31 25.70
CA ALA A 235 -15.10 -1.81 25.60
C ALA A 235 -14.71 -1.50 24.16
N TYR A 236 -15.07 -2.37 23.20
CA TYR A 236 -14.90 -2.14 21.77
C TYR A 236 -15.65 -0.88 21.30
N GLU A 237 -16.93 -0.74 21.64
CA GLU A 237 -17.72 0.45 21.27
C GLU A 237 -17.18 1.76 21.89
N ALA A 238 -16.58 1.69 23.08
CA ALA A 238 -15.94 2.84 23.69
C ALA A 238 -14.64 3.22 22.95
N GLU A 239 -13.84 2.23 22.57
CA GLU A 239 -12.61 2.44 21.80
C GLU A 239 -12.91 2.95 20.38
N LEU A 240 -13.93 2.43 19.71
CA LEU A 240 -14.37 2.92 18.40
C LEU A 240 -14.77 4.40 18.47
N ARG A 241 -15.60 4.78 19.45
CA ARG A 241 -15.95 6.20 19.68
C ARG A 241 -14.74 7.08 19.98
N ARG A 242 -13.74 6.56 20.69
CA ARG A 242 -12.49 7.27 20.96
C ARG A 242 -11.71 7.52 19.67
N ARG A 243 -11.56 6.49 18.82
CA ARG A 243 -10.89 6.58 17.51
C ARG A 243 -11.60 7.56 16.58
N GLU A 244 -12.94 7.50 16.52
CA GLU A 244 -13.76 8.44 15.75
C GLU A 244 -13.61 9.88 16.24
N ALA A 245 -13.65 10.11 17.55
CA ALA A 245 -13.44 11.45 18.12
C ALA A 245 -12.02 11.98 17.85
N GLU A 246 -11.00 11.13 17.94
CA GLU A 246 -9.63 11.49 17.62
C GLU A 246 -9.47 11.82 16.12
N ALA A 247 -10.06 11.01 15.24
CA ALA A 247 -10.06 11.25 13.80
C ALA A 247 -10.80 12.54 13.45
N ALA A 248 -11.95 12.80 14.07
CA ALA A 248 -12.70 14.05 13.91
C ALA A 248 -11.89 15.27 14.38
N ALA A 249 -11.23 15.18 15.54
CA ALA A 249 -10.37 16.25 16.04
C ALA A 249 -9.16 16.50 15.13
N LYS A 250 -8.54 15.45 14.58
CA LYS A 250 -7.46 15.56 13.58
C LYS A 250 -7.96 16.20 12.28
N ALA A 251 -9.14 15.81 11.81
CA ALA A 251 -9.76 16.38 10.62
C ALA A 251 -10.11 17.87 10.81
N GLU A 252 -10.67 18.23 11.97
CA GLU A 252 -10.94 19.64 12.32
C GLU A 252 -9.65 20.46 12.39
N ALA A 253 -8.60 19.92 13.03
CA ALA A 253 -7.30 20.56 13.10
C ALA A 253 -6.70 20.78 11.69
N LEU A 254 -6.75 19.76 10.83
CA LEU A 254 -6.27 19.87 9.44
C LEU A 254 -7.08 20.91 8.65
N ALA A 255 -8.41 20.91 8.74
CA ALA A 255 -9.26 21.89 8.07
C ALA A 255 -8.95 23.32 8.51
N LYS A 256 -8.67 23.52 9.81
CA LYS A 256 -8.24 24.82 10.34
C LYS A 256 -6.89 25.24 9.78
N THR A 257 -5.92 24.34 9.72
CA THR A 257 -4.59 24.59 9.12
C THR A 257 -4.70 24.93 7.64
N MET A 258 -5.52 24.19 6.88
CA MET A 258 -5.77 24.47 5.46
C MET A 258 -6.39 25.85 5.26
N SER A 259 -7.41 26.20 6.03
CA SER A 259 -8.03 27.52 5.99
C SER A 259 -7.03 28.64 6.29
N GLN A 260 -6.13 28.45 7.26
CA GLN A 260 -5.09 29.44 7.57
C GLN A 260 -4.06 29.57 6.44
N LEU A 261 -3.69 28.47 5.80
CA LEU A 261 -2.78 28.48 4.65
C LEU A 261 -3.41 29.15 3.44
N SER A 262 -4.68 28.87 3.12
CA SER A 262 -5.38 29.55 2.00
C SER A 262 -5.42 31.06 2.14
N ALA A 263 -5.46 31.58 3.38
CA ALA A 263 -5.37 33.02 3.64
C ALA A 263 -3.93 33.56 3.62
N ALA A 264 -2.96 32.72 3.98
CA ALA A 264 -1.56 33.10 4.08
C ALA A 264 -0.75 32.82 2.80
N VAL A 265 -1.34 32.23 1.77
CA VAL A 265 -0.67 31.96 0.49
C VAL A 265 -1.29 32.84 -0.59
N PHE A 266 -0.44 33.57 -1.30
CA PHE A 266 -0.85 34.41 -2.41
C PHE A 266 -1.39 33.56 -3.57
N ALA A 267 -2.50 34.00 -4.18
CA ALA A 267 -3.14 33.37 -5.34
C ALA A 267 -3.45 31.86 -5.20
N ALA A 268 -3.74 31.40 -3.97
CA ALA A 268 -4.14 30.01 -3.71
C ALA A 268 -5.62 29.73 -4.08
N GLY A 269 -6.03 30.09 -5.30
CA GLY A 269 -7.39 29.93 -5.79
C GLY A 269 -7.62 30.56 -7.17
N ASP A 270 -8.88 30.66 -7.57
CA ASP A 270 -9.30 31.28 -8.83
C ASP A 270 -9.26 32.80 -8.70
N CYS A 271 -8.62 33.49 -9.65
CA CYS A 271 -8.56 34.95 -9.63
C CYS A 271 -9.95 35.57 -9.84
N SER A 272 -10.21 36.65 -9.10
CA SER A 272 -11.34 37.53 -9.40
C SER A 272 -11.02 38.32 -10.67
N PHE A 273 -11.95 38.33 -11.64
CA PHE A 273 -11.84 39.11 -12.89
C PHE A 273 -10.53 38.90 -13.67
N ASP A 274 -9.98 37.68 -13.63
CA ASP A 274 -8.71 37.34 -14.28
C ASP A 274 -7.51 38.21 -13.84
N ASN A 275 -7.50 38.68 -12.58
CA ASN A 275 -6.34 39.35 -11.99
C ASN A 275 -6.22 39.16 -10.46
N CYS A 276 -5.41 38.19 -10.02
CA CYS A 276 -5.18 37.95 -8.59
C CYS A 276 -4.39 39.08 -7.90
N VAL A 277 -3.63 39.87 -8.67
CA VAL A 277 -2.76 40.92 -8.13
C VAL A 277 -3.56 42.18 -7.80
N GLU A 278 -4.57 42.50 -8.60
CA GLU A 278 -5.38 43.72 -8.42
C GLU A 278 -6.71 43.45 -7.71
N GLU A 279 -7.35 42.32 -8.00
CA GLU A 279 -8.75 42.05 -7.58
C GLU A 279 -8.83 40.96 -6.49
N GLY A 280 -7.76 40.18 -6.31
CA GLY A 280 -7.71 39.07 -5.37
C GLY A 280 -8.26 37.76 -5.95
N TRP A 281 -8.62 36.80 -5.08
CA TRP A 281 -8.97 35.44 -5.49
C TRP A 281 -10.00 34.78 -4.58
N LYS A 282 -10.53 33.63 -5.03
CA LYS A 282 -11.46 32.79 -4.27
C LYS A 282 -10.95 31.37 -4.19
N THR A 283 -11.04 30.78 -3.01
CA THR A 283 -10.67 29.38 -2.75
C THR A 283 -11.90 28.62 -2.28
N SER A 284 -12.26 27.55 -3.00
CA SER A 284 -13.33 26.65 -2.57
C SER A 284 -12.80 25.64 -1.55
N THR A 285 -13.49 25.51 -0.42
CA THR A 285 -13.21 24.51 0.62
C THR A 285 -14.49 23.78 1.02
N ASP A 286 -14.38 22.66 1.73
CA ASP A 286 -15.54 21.94 2.27
C ASP A 286 -16.40 22.79 3.23
N ALA A 287 -15.77 23.77 3.89
CA ALA A 287 -16.45 24.70 4.78
C ALA A 287 -17.14 25.87 4.03
N GLY A 288 -16.94 25.99 2.71
CA GLY A 288 -17.45 27.06 1.86
C GLY A 288 -16.34 27.86 1.15
N THR A 289 -16.72 28.94 0.49
CA THR A 289 -15.79 29.80 -0.28
C THR A 289 -15.06 30.78 0.63
N ILE A 290 -13.73 30.75 0.59
CA ILE A 290 -12.84 31.78 1.14
C ILE A 290 -12.66 32.85 0.06
N THR A 291 -12.86 34.12 0.40
CA THR A 291 -12.70 35.24 -0.54
C THR A 291 -11.59 36.16 -0.07
N THR A 292 -10.63 36.43 -0.95
CA THR A 292 -9.49 37.32 -0.68
C THR A 292 -9.57 38.51 -1.62
N ASN A 293 -9.42 39.72 -1.08
CA ASN A 293 -9.41 40.96 -1.86
C ASN A 293 -8.10 41.70 -1.59
N CYS A 294 -7.54 42.30 -2.63
CA CYS A 294 -6.35 43.12 -2.51
C CYS A 294 -6.66 44.43 -1.77
N ARG A 295 -5.70 44.92 -1.00
CA ARG A 295 -5.77 46.25 -0.42
C ARG A 295 -5.25 47.25 -1.43
N PHE A 296 -5.95 48.39 -1.57
CA PHE A 296 -5.53 49.48 -2.46
C PHE A 296 -5.16 49.02 -3.88
N ASP A 297 -5.90 48.03 -4.39
CA ASP A 297 -5.78 47.50 -5.75
C ASP A 297 -4.43 46.83 -6.07
N ASN A 298 -3.60 46.48 -5.07
CA ASN A 298 -2.37 45.71 -5.29
C ASN A 298 -1.97 44.80 -4.11
N CYS A 299 -2.24 43.51 -4.25
CA CYS A 299 -1.92 42.48 -3.26
C CYS A 299 -0.41 42.33 -2.99
N LEU A 300 0.46 42.61 -3.97
CA LEU A 300 1.90 42.35 -3.88
C LEU A 300 2.68 43.49 -3.21
N THR A 301 2.08 44.67 -3.10
CA THR A 301 2.65 45.83 -2.39
C THR A 301 1.93 46.10 -1.07
N ASP A 302 0.60 46.03 -1.05
CA ASP A 302 -0.22 46.49 0.07
C ASP A 302 -0.81 45.34 0.91
N GLY A 303 -0.66 44.10 0.44
CA GLY A 303 -1.25 42.92 1.04
C GLY A 303 -2.74 42.78 0.74
N TRP A 304 -3.41 41.92 1.51
CA TRP A 304 -4.78 41.50 1.20
C TRP A 304 -5.61 41.22 2.45
N ASP A 305 -6.92 41.31 2.32
CA ASP A 305 -7.88 40.92 3.36
C ASP A 305 -8.62 39.65 2.91
N THR A 306 -8.62 38.61 3.75
CA THR A 306 -9.27 37.32 3.49
C THR A 306 -10.49 37.16 4.38
N SER A 307 -11.64 36.81 3.79
CA SER A 307 -12.89 36.51 4.48
C SER A 307 -13.21 35.02 4.41
N PHE A 308 -13.45 34.42 5.57
CA PHE A 308 -13.77 33.00 5.70
C PHE A 308 -15.28 32.77 5.77
N PRO A 309 -15.74 31.56 5.40
CA PRO A 309 -17.07 31.10 5.78
C PRO A 309 -17.31 31.27 7.29
N GLY A 310 -18.45 31.86 7.65
CA GLY A 310 -18.78 32.22 9.04
C GLY A 310 -18.34 33.62 9.48
N GLY A 311 -17.88 34.48 8.57
CA GLY A 311 -17.71 35.93 8.81
C GLY A 311 -16.42 36.35 9.52
N ARG A 312 -15.50 35.41 9.75
CA ARG A 312 -14.15 35.72 10.25
C ARG A 312 -13.31 36.33 9.13
N THR A 313 -12.39 37.22 9.48
CA THR A 313 -11.45 37.82 8.52
C THR A 313 -10.00 37.67 8.96
N ALA A 314 -9.07 37.56 8.02
CA ALA A 314 -7.63 37.65 8.23
C ALA A 314 -7.06 38.81 7.40
N GLN A 315 -6.00 39.44 7.90
CA GLN A 315 -5.33 40.54 7.21
C GLN A 315 -3.89 40.18 6.94
N THR A 316 -3.47 40.29 5.69
CA THR A 316 -2.09 40.06 5.28
C THR A 316 -1.44 41.36 4.89
N ARG A 317 -0.18 41.56 5.31
CA ARG A 317 0.61 42.75 4.97
C ARG A 317 1.97 42.33 4.45
N CYS A 318 2.39 42.94 3.35
CA CYS A 318 3.74 42.78 2.83
C CYS A 318 4.77 43.34 3.82
N ARG A 319 5.91 42.68 3.92
CA ARG A 319 7.05 43.20 4.67
C ARG A 319 7.82 44.15 3.76
N PHE A 320 8.19 45.32 4.28
CA PHE A 320 8.97 46.33 3.54
C PHE A 320 8.39 46.68 2.16
N ASP A 321 7.06 46.73 2.06
CA ASP A 321 6.29 47.15 0.88
C ASP A 321 6.43 46.23 -0.37
N ASN A 322 7.05 45.05 -0.24
CA ASN A 322 7.11 44.05 -1.31
C ASN A 322 7.00 42.61 -0.78
N CYS A 323 5.84 41.99 -1.00
CA CYS A 323 5.56 40.62 -0.58
C CYS A 323 6.49 39.59 -1.23
N MET A 324 6.99 39.84 -2.45
CA MET A 324 7.72 38.84 -3.23
C MET A 324 9.23 38.83 -2.98
N SER A 325 9.77 39.86 -2.32
CA SER A 325 11.17 39.87 -1.84
C SER A 325 11.28 39.45 -0.38
N ASP A 326 10.44 40.00 0.49
CA ASP A 326 10.63 39.90 1.94
C ASP A 326 9.62 38.97 2.63
N GLY A 327 8.59 38.54 1.90
CA GLY A 327 7.46 37.81 2.42
C GLY A 327 6.41 38.73 3.07
N TRP A 328 5.55 38.15 3.89
CA TRP A 328 4.37 38.82 4.44
C TRP A 328 3.93 38.23 5.77
N ASP A 329 3.21 39.02 6.56
CA ASP A 329 2.63 38.59 7.83
C ASP A 329 1.10 38.56 7.72
N THR A 330 0.48 37.45 8.09
CA THR A 330 -0.98 37.23 8.08
C THR A 330 -1.49 37.21 9.52
N SER A 331 -2.38 38.15 9.87
CA SER A 331 -3.00 38.26 11.19
C SER A 331 -4.42 37.69 11.17
N PHE A 332 -4.69 36.73 12.05
CA PHE A 332 -5.97 36.06 12.21
C PHE A 332 -6.74 36.59 13.45
N PRO A 333 -8.06 36.32 13.54
CA PRO A 333 -8.83 36.64 14.73
C PRO A 333 -8.24 35.99 15.98
N GLY A 334 -8.22 36.75 17.08
CA GLY A 334 -7.64 36.36 18.36
C GLY A 334 -6.14 36.63 18.51
N GLY A 335 -5.55 37.50 17.67
CA GLY A 335 -4.15 37.94 17.81
C GLY A 335 -3.11 36.92 17.33
N ARG A 336 -3.54 35.89 16.60
CA ARG A 336 -2.67 34.85 16.05
C ARG A 336 -2.08 35.32 14.73
N THR A 337 -0.79 35.06 14.49
CA THR A 337 -0.11 35.49 13.26
C THR A 337 0.56 34.30 12.57
N ALA A 338 0.47 34.27 11.23
CA ALA A 338 1.36 33.48 10.40
C ALA A 338 2.39 34.41 9.75
N GLN A 339 3.60 33.92 9.57
CA GLN A 339 4.69 34.67 8.93
C GLN A 339 5.21 33.88 7.75
N THR A 340 5.16 34.48 6.57
CA THR A 340 5.77 33.94 5.35
C THR A 340 7.06 34.68 5.07
N ARG A 341 8.11 33.92 4.69
CA ARG A 341 9.40 34.46 4.27
C ARG A 341 9.78 33.87 2.92
N CYS A 342 10.22 34.73 2.00
CA CYS A 342 10.77 34.28 0.74
C CYS A 342 12.09 33.54 0.97
N ARG A 343 12.32 32.50 0.19
CA ARG A 343 13.61 31.82 0.16
C ARG A 343 14.54 32.62 -0.74
N PHE A 344 15.78 32.83 -0.28
CA PHE A 344 16.80 33.63 -0.99
C PHE A 344 16.29 35.00 -1.48
N ASP A 345 15.38 35.62 -0.72
CA ASP A 345 14.75 36.91 -1.03
C ASP A 345 13.98 36.93 -2.37
N ASN A 346 13.56 35.76 -2.88
CA ASN A 346 12.75 35.65 -4.11
C ASN A 346 11.67 34.55 -4.01
N CYS A 347 10.46 34.94 -3.62
CA CYS A 347 9.33 34.01 -3.53
C CYS A 347 8.91 33.43 -4.89
N ALA A 348 9.10 34.16 -5.98
CA ALA A 348 8.62 33.78 -7.30
C ALA A 348 9.48 32.70 -7.97
N GLU A 349 10.75 32.60 -7.59
CA GLU A 349 11.70 31.64 -8.16
C GLU A 349 12.02 30.49 -7.20
N ASP A 350 12.19 30.79 -5.90
CA ASP A 350 12.70 29.83 -4.91
C ASP A 350 11.63 29.31 -3.95
N GLY A 351 10.43 29.90 -3.99
CA GLY A 351 9.33 29.62 -3.08
C GLY A 351 9.51 30.30 -1.72
N TRP A 352 8.74 29.84 -0.73
CA TRP A 352 8.65 30.49 0.58
C TRP A 352 8.41 29.48 1.70
N ASP A 353 8.73 29.89 2.92
CA ASP A 353 8.39 29.17 4.14
C ASP A 353 7.36 29.97 4.94
N THR A 354 6.27 29.31 5.36
CA THR A 354 5.20 29.93 6.17
C THR A 354 5.16 29.29 7.55
N SER A 355 5.49 30.06 8.58
CA SER A 355 5.29 29.68 9.98
C SER A 355 3.86 30.02 10.40
N LEU A 356 3.09 29.01 10.82
CA LEU A 356 1.69 29.12 11.24
C LEU A 356 1.57 29.42 12.74
N PRO A 357 0.38 29.86 13.21
CA PRO A 357 0.20 30.25 14.61
C PRO A 357 0.37 29.13 15.65
N ASP A 358 0.32 27.87 15.23
CA ASP A 358 0.57 26.70 16.08
C ASP A 358 2.06 26.34 16.19
N GLY A 359 2.94 27.14 15.57
CA GLY A 359 4.38 26.93 15.54
C GLY A 359 4.86 26.00 14.42
N THR A 360 3.93 25.42 13.64
CA THR A 360 4.31 24.60 12.49
C THR A 360 4.86 25.47 11.36
N THR A 361 5.80 24.95 10.57
CA THR A 361 6.32 25.62 9.38
C THR A 361 6.02 24.78 8.16
N VAL A 362 5.53 25.45 7.12
CA VAL A 362 5.08 24.85 5.87
C VAL A 362 6.00 25.35 4.77
N GLN A 363 6.51 24.43 3.95
CA GLN A 363 7.50 24.77 2.93
C GLN A 363 6.88 24.75 1.55
N THR A 364 7.00 25.84 0.81
CA THR A 364 6.60 25.93 -0.59
C THR A 364 7.83 25.96 -1.49
N ARG A 365 7.75 25.24 -2.61
CA ARG A 365 8.77 25.24 -3.65
C ARG A 365 8.12 25.49 -5.01
N CYS A 366 8.75 26.35 -5.81
CA CYS A 366 8.33 26.55 -7.18
C CYS A 366 8.60 25.29 -8.01
N ASN A 367 7.66 24.94 -8.87
CA ASN A 367 7.91 23.95 -9.90
C ASN A 367 8.86 24.61 -10.92
N PHE A 368 9.91 23.89 -11.33
CA PHE A 368 10.89 24.36 -12.33
C PHE A 368 11.44 25.78 -12.08
N SER A 369 11.54 26.19 -10.81
CA SER A 369 12.01 27.51 -10.39
C SER A 369 11.18 28.70 -10.87
N LYS A 370 9.89 28.48 -11.18
CA LYS A 370 8.96 29.56 -11.55
C LYS A 370 7.55 29.33 -10.99
N CYS A 371 7.30 29.84 -9.79
CA CYS A 371 6.04 29.59 -9.09
C CYS A 371 4.81 30.06 -9.87
N PHE A 372 4.89 31.20 -10.54
CA PHE A 372 3.72 31.83 -11.15
C PHE A 372 3.51 31.49 -12.63
N GLU A 373 4.42 30.71 -13.22
CA GLU A 373 4.28 30.13 -14.56
C GLU A 373 4.00 28.62 -14.44
N ASP A 374 4.79 27.90 -13.65
CA ASP A 374 4.77 26.43 -13.58
C ASP A 374 4.03 25.88 -12.33
N GLY A 375 3.54 26.78 -11.47
CA GLY A 375 2.91 26.43 -10.20
C GLY A 375 3.91 26.11 -9.09
N TRP A 376 3.41 25.61 -7.96
CA TRP A 376 4.21 25.31 -6.78
C TRP A 376 3.72 24.07 -6.03
N THR A 377 4.56 23.54 -5.16
CA THR A 377 4.19 22.47 -4.22
C THR A 377 4.45 22.93 -2.80
N THR A 378 3.46 22.77 -1.93
CA THR A 378 3.51 23.12 -0.50
C THR A 378 3.51 21.85 0.35
N SER A 379 4.60 21.58 1.06
CA SER A 379 4.76 20.43 1.96
C SER A 379 4.27 20.76 3.36
N LEU A 380 3.32 19.96 3.85
CA LEU A 380 2.67 20.11 5.15
C LEU A 380 3.40 19.32 6.25
N PRO A 381 3.29 19.74 7.52
CA PRO A 381 3.97 19.07 8.65
C PRO A 381 3.59 17.60 8.86
N ASN A 382 2.42 17.18 8.39
CA ASN A 382 1.92 15.80 8.45
C ASN A 382 2.48 14.89 7.33
N GLY A 383 3.37 15.41 6.47
CA GLY A 383 3.96 14.68 5.35
C GLY A 383 3.13 14.71 4.06
N THR A 384 1.94 15.31 4.07
CA THR A 384 1.17 15.52 2.83
C THR A 384 1.68 16.74 2.07
N SER A 385 1.46 16.80 0.77
CA SER A 385 1.79 17.96 -0.06
C SER A 385 0.55 18.44 -0.81
N VAL A 386 0.37 19.76 -0.89
CA VAL A 386 -0.60 20.39 -1.78
C VAL A 386 0.15 20.84 -3.03
N ARG A 387 -0.29 20.40 -4.20
CA ARG A 387 0.27 20.86 -5.47
C ARG A 387 -0.67 21.89 -6.07
N CYS A 388 -0.14 23.02 -6.51
CA CYS A 388 -0.87 24.05 -7.21
C CYS A 388 -0.30 24.19 -8.62
N ASP A 389 -1.14 24.03 -9.63
CA ASP A 389 -0.77 24.21 -11.04
C ASP A 389 -1.43 25.50 -11.57
N CYS A 390 -0.66 26.30 -12.32
CA CYS A 390 -1.16 27.53 -12.91
C CYS A 390 -2.18 27.24 -14.01
N GLN A 391 -3.26 28.02 -14.05
CA GLN A 391 -4.23 27.88 -15.12
C GLN A 391 -3.67 28.52 -16.40
N PHE A 392 -3.40 27.70 -17.42
CA PHE A 392 -2.78 28.12 -18.69
C PHE A 392 -1.42 28.79 -18.50
N ASP A 393 -0.60 28.24 -17.60
CA ASP A 393 0.76 28.72 -17.31
C ASP A 393 0.82 30.17 -16.78
N ASP A 394 -0.30 30.68 -16.23
CA ASP A 394 -0.41 32.04 -15.68
C ASP A 394 -1.20 32.05 -14.36
N CYS A 395 -0.48 31.93 -13.24
CA CYS A 395 -1.10 32.01 -11.92
C CYS A 395 -1.51 33.43 -11.51
N LEU A 396 -0.91 34.49 -12.08
CA LEU A 396 -1.18 35.86 -11.67
C LEU A 396 -2.46 36.40 -12.32
N GLY A 397 -2.66 36.10 -13.59
CA GLY A 397 -3.87 36.43 -14.31
C GLY A 397 -5.00 35.44 -14.01
N ARG A 398 -4.73 34.13 -14.04
CA ARG A 398 -5.83 33.13 -14.05
C ARG A 398 -5.96 32.32 -12.78
N GLY A 399 -4.98 32.42 -11.89
CA GLY A 399 -4.99 31.76 -10.60
C GLY A 399 -4.40 30.36 -10.69
N ALA A 400 -4.42 29.69 -9.55
CA ALA A 400 -3.85 28.36 -9.41
C ALA A 400 -4.93 27.38 -8.95
N LYS A 401 -4.91 26.18 -9.53
CA LYS A 401 -5.71 25.07 -9.04
C LYS A 401 -4.85 24.20 -8.12
N CYS A 402 -5.25 24.12 -6.86
CA CYS A 402 -4.54 23.35 -5.85
C CYS A 402 -5.27 22.04 -5.52
N ASN A 403 -4.53 20.93 -5.42
CA ASN A 403 -5.04 19.59 -5.07
C ASN A 403 -4.20 18.87 -4.02
#